data_AF-A0A2H0QEL7-F1
#
_entry.id   AF-A0A2H0QEL7-F1
#
_cell.length_a   1.000
_cell.length_b   1.000
_cell.length_c   1.000
_cell.angle_alpha   90.00
_cell.angle_beta   90.00
_cell.angle_gamma   90.00
#
_symmetry.space_group_name_H-M   'P 1'
#
loop_
_entity.id
_entity.type
_entity.pdbx_description
1 polymer ?
#
loop_
_entity_poly.entity_id
_entity_poly.type
_entity_poly.pdbx_seq_one_letter_code
_entity_poly.pdbx_strand_id
1 'polypeptide(L)'
;MKSFILPLILLAAVVVIPLTWAQKGTTFKLEVKSYSHSISYYQTKAEWQLMKGDKTCRGFYLPRAKSKWNCANDGEQSLCHREYECVLSNKNFNRKVEINRLAKQLKKMSPKTKVASAVVKTERQLKIDRASSKPKLQTVENSIKKKAPIKVVERKITPSKSQKYLEEFQEFSEKEDLKQMDDIKAESRYVLEQNKSLDGRTTVFKIRPKEELEVLDEYRQSFLPLSFTGAIAKVTDKEANTLSTTDIAWTPRYRFKNSWGMRGHAGGHFVKANIDTTAETFLVLDFAAYAEYFVGESFYVDGGLGIQKWNSSTGGAFSTMGFGLGYQFDYRKVKIVDRLFVSYTSVGNEDKNTELKAGIGLSF
;
A
#
# COMPACT_ATOMS: atom_id res chain seq x y z
N MET A 1 15.51 -23.91 -38.98
CA MET A 1 14.73 -23.91 -37.73
C MET A 1 14.76 -22.52 -37.09
N LYS A 2 13.88 -21.63 -37.55
CA LYS A 2 13.62 -20.29 -37.00
C LYS A 2 12.10 -20.16 -37.06
N SER A 3 11.40 -20.13 -35.91
CA SER A 3 10.00 -19.69 -35.71
C SER A 3 9.24 -20.43 -34.59
N PHE A 4 9.77 -20.53 -33.37
CA PHE A 4 8.99 -21.04 -32.22
C PHE A 4 9.13 -20.22 -30.92
N ILE A 5 9.79 -19.06 -30.95
CA ILE A 5 10.06 -18.25 -29.74
C ILE A 5 8.96 -17.20 -29.47
N LEU A 6 8.10 -16.89 -30.44
CA LEU A 6 7.08 -15.83 -30.29
C LEU A 6 5.83 -16.17 -29.44
N PRO A 7 5.34 -17.42 -29.28
CA PRO A 7 4.09 -17.66 -28.56
C PRO A 7 4.25 -17.76 -27.03
N LEU A 8 5.47 -18.00 -26.50
CA LEU A 8 5.69 -18.17 -25.06
C LEU A 8 5.74 -16.85 -24.27
N ILE A 9 6.17 -15.75 -24.92
CA ILE A 9 6.17 -14.40 -24.33
C ILE A 9 4.75 -13.83 -24.25
N LEU A 10 3.82 -14.32 -25.10
CA LEU A 10 2.43 -13.88 -25.14
C LEU A 10 1.55 -14.54 -24.06
N LEU A 11 1.90 -15.73 -23.55
CA LEU A 11 1.12 -16.39 -22.49
C LEU A 11 1.43 -15.85 -21.07
N ALA A 12 2.67 -15.44 -20.80
CA ALA A 12 3.04 -14.84 -19.52
C ALA A 12 2.48 -13.42 -19.31
N ALA A 13 2.01 -12.78 -20.39
CA ALA A 13 1.40 -11.45 -20.35
C ALA A 13 -0.14 -11.46 -20.09
N VAL A 14 -0.78 -12.64 -19.99
CA VAL A 14 -2.25 -12.75 -20.05
C VAL A 14 -2.94 -12.97 -18.69
N VAL A 15 -2.25 -13.22 -17.58
CA VAL A 15 -2.92 -13.48 -16.27
C VAL A 15 -2.34 -12.64 -15.12
N VAL A 16 -2.01 -11.39 -15.40
CA VAL A 16 -2.10 -10.30 -14.40
C VAL A 16 -2.81 -9.16 -15.10
N ILE A 17 -4.12 -9.32 -15.34
CA ILE A 17 -4.95 -8.17 -15.71
C ILE A 17 -4.89 -7.22 -14.51
N PRO A 18 -4.23 -6.07 -14.60
CA PRO A 18 -4.16 -5.17 -13.49
C PRO A 18 -5.59 -4.66 -13.25
N LEU A 19 -6.14 -4.89 -12.06
CA LEU A 19 -7.36 -4.21 -11.58
C LEU A 19 -7.23 -2.67 -11.62
N THR A 20 -6.06 -2.13 -11.98
CA THR A 20 -5.81 -0.71 -12.23
C THR A 20 -6.36 -0.19 -13.57
N TRP A 21 -6.74 -1.05 -14.52
CA TRP A 21 -7.29 -0.59 -15.82
C TRP A 21 -8.78 -0.21 -15.76
N ALA A 22 -9.49 -0.58 -14.70
CA ALA A 22 -10.94 -0.37 -14.59
C ALA A 22 -11.37 1.05 -14.15
N GLN A 23 -10.45 1.98 -13.92
CA GLN A 23 -10.79 3.36 -13.47
C GLN A 23 -10.59 4.44 -14.54
N LYS A 24 -9.96 4.13 -15.67
CA LYS A 24 -9.80 5.13 -16.74
C LYS A 24 -11.17 5.41 -17.36
N GLY A 25 -11.65 6.65 -17.21
CA GLY A 25 -12.93 7.07 -17.79
C GLY A 25 -14.17 6.75 -16.94
N THR A 26 -14.02 6.27 -15.70
CA THR A 26 -15.17 6.17 -14.79
C THR A 26 -15.69 7.56 -14.48
N THR A 27 -16.94 7.83 -14.88
CA THR A 27 -17.65 9.07 -14.59
C THR A 27 -18.51 8.93 -13.34
N PHE A 28 -18.65 10.02 -12.59
CA PHE A 28 -19.53 10.10 -11.41
C PHE A 28 -20.06 11.53 -11.22
N LYS A 29 -21.10 11.68 -10.39
CA LYS A 29 -21.78 12.95 -10.15
C LYS A 29 -21.52 13.44 -8.73
N LEU A 30 -21.22 14.73 -8.58
CA LEU A 30 -21.13 15.39 -7.28
C LEU A 30 -22.36 16.28 -7.10
N GLU A 31 -23.14 16.07 -6.04
CA GLU A 31 -24.31 16.88 -5.71
C GLU A 31 -24.08 17.70 -4.44
N VAL A 32 -24.42 18.98 -4.49
CA VAL A 32 -24.27 19.91 -3.37
C VAL A 32 -25.58 20.68 -3.20
N LYS A 33 -26.13 20.66 -1.98
CA LYS A 33 -27.35 21.39 -1.62
C LYS A 33 -27.01 22.42 -0.54
N SER A 34 -27.26 23.70 -0.84
CA SER A 34 -27.01 24.81 0.08
C SER A 34 -27.89 26.01 -0.27
N TYR A 35 -27.90 27.04 0.59
CA TYR A 35 -28.54 28.31 0.27
C TYR A 35 -27.88 29.01 -0.92
N SER A 36 -28.67 29.72 -1.72
CA SER A 36 -28.22 30.37 -2.96
C SER A 36 -27.02 31.31 -2.76
N HIS A 37 -26.96 32.06 -1.64
CA HIS A 37 -25.86 32.98 -1.34
C HIS A 37 -24.57 32.29 -0.86
N SER A 38 -24.64 31.03 -0.44
CA SER A 38 -23.48 30.25 0.04
C SER A 38 -23.06 29.12 -0.89
N ILE A 39 -23.80 28.89 -1.99
CA ILE A 39 -23.61 27.72 -2.85
C ILE A 39 -22.20 27.61 -3.44
N SER A 40 -21.60 28.73 -3.85
CA SER A 40 -20.25 28.75 -4.44
C SER A 40 -19.17 28.29 -3.45
N TYR A 41 -19.30 28.64 -2.17
CA TYR A 41 -18.40 28.18 -1.12
C TYR A 41 -18.49 26.66 -0.96
N TYR A 42 -19.71 26.12 -0.89
CA TYR A 42 -19.92 24.69 -0.68
C TYR A 42 -19.57 23.84 -1.91
N GLN A 43 -19.76 24.35 -3.13
CA GLN A 43 -19.23 23.74 -4.35
C GLN A 43 -17.70 23.58 -4.27
N THR A 44 -16.98 24.65 -3.93
CA THR A 44 -15.52 24.63 -3.79
C THR A 44 -15.06 23.71 -2.65
N LYS A 45 -15.81 23.69 -1.54
CA LYS A 45 -15.51 22.84 -0.37
C LYS A 45 -15.68 21.36 -0.72
N ALA A 46 -16.75 21.01 -1.42
CA ALA A 46 -16.99 19.65 -1.89
C ALA A 46 -15.90 19.19 -2.88
N GLU A 47 -15.49 20.05 -3.82
CA GLU A 47 -14.35 19.77 -4.71
C GLU A 47 -13.06 19.53 -3.94
N TRP A 48 -12.78 20.33 -2.91
CA TRP A 48 -11.58 20.17 -2.08
C TRP A 48 -11.60 18.86 -1.28
N GLN A 49 -12.75 18.48 -0.71
CA GLN A 49 -12.91 17.21 -0.02
C GLN A 49 -12.76 16.02 -0.98
N LEU A 50 -13.35 16.12 -2.18
CA LEU A 50 -13.22 15.12 -3.24
C LEU A 50 -11.76 14.92 -3.66
N MET A 51 -10.99 16.01 -3.79
CA MET A 51 -9.55 15.94 -4.10
C MET A 51 -8.70 15.36 -2.96
N LYS A 52 -9.12 15.54 -1.71
CA LYS A 52 -8.45 14.93 -0.54
C LYS A 52 -8.71 13.43 -0.45
N GLY A 53 -9.94 13.01 -0.73
CA GLY A 53 -10.33 11.60 -0.68
C GLY A 53 -9.70 10.76 -1.80
N ASP A 54 -9.50 9.49 -1.53
CA ASP A 54 -9.07 8.45 -2.48
C ASP A 54 -10.20 7.46 -2.80
N LYS A 55 -11.37 7.62 -2.17
CA LYS A 55 -12.52 6.73 -2.30
C LYS A 55 -13.06 6.67 -3.74
N THR A 56 -13.09 7.80 -4.45
CA THR A 56 -13.72 7.89 -5.79
C THR A 56 -12.75 7.58 -6.93
N CYS A 57 -11.57 8.20 -6.95
CA CYS A 57 -10.49 7.87 -7.89
C CYS A 57 -9.27 7.39 -7.09
N ARG A 58 -8.78 6.16 -7.38
CA ARG A 58 -7.68 5.50 -6.64
C ARG A 58 -6.35 5.64 -7.39
N GLY A 59 -5.25 5.45 -6.66
CA GLY A 59 -3.90 5.41 -7.22
C GLY A 59 -3.50 6.70 -7.94
N PHE A 60 -3.09 6.59 -9.21
CA PHE A 60 -2.62 7.72 -10.02
C PHE A 60 -3.73 8.55 -10.68
N TYR A 61 -5.00 8.20 -10.46
CA TYR A 61 -6.14 8.91 -11.04
C TYR A 61 -6.68 9.99 -10.11
N LEU A 62 -7.12 11.10 -10.70
CA LEU A 62 -7.72 12.24 -10.00
C LEU A 62 -9.04 12.65 -10.66
N PRO A 63 -9.99 13.16 -9.87
CA PRO A 63 -11.28 13.57 -10.38
C PRO A 63 -11.14 14.89 -11.13
N ARG A 64 -11.42 14.88 -12.44
CA ARG A 64 -11.47 16.08 -13.28
C ARG A 64 -12.91 16.37 -13.66
N ALA A 65 -13.32 17.63 -13.52
CA ALA A 65 -14.65 18.04 -13.90
C ALA A 65 -14.84 17.98 -15.43
N LYS A 66 -15.93 17.32 -15.86
CA LYS A 66 -16.33 17.18 -17.26
C LYS A 66 -17.29 18.28 -17.69
N SER A 67 -18.15 18.72 -16.78
CA SER A 67 -19.15 19.77 -17.01
C SER A 67 -18.96 20.99 -16.11
N LYS A 68 -19.67 22.08 -16.41
CA LYS A 68 -19.86 23.20 -15.46
C LYS A 68 -20.90 22.78 -14.41
N TRP A 69 -20.96 23.50 -13.29
CA TRP A 69 -22.03 23.31 -12.31
C TRP A 69 -23.38 23.61 -12.96
N ASN A 70 -24.32 22.67 -12.85
CA ASN A 70 -25.72 22.86 -13.21
C ASN A 70 -26.54 22.97 -11.92
N CYS A 71 -27.19 24.11 -11.73
CA CYS A 71 -27.88 24.45 -10.49
C CYS A 71 -29.37 24.68 -10.78
N ALA A 72 -30.21 23.97 -10.03
CA ALA A 72 -31.64 24.25 -9.96
C ALA A 72 -31.91 25.02 -8.66
N ASN A 73 -32.64 26.13 -8.75
CA ASN A 73 -33.10 26.87 -7.58
C ASN A 73 -34.42 26.27 -7.12
N ASP A 74 -34.49 25.96 -5.83
CA ASP A 74 -35.64 25.43 -5.11
C ASP A 74 -35.89 26.38 -3.92
N GLY A 75 -36.51 27.53 -4.22
CA GLY A 75 -36.68 28.64 -3.28
C GLY A 75 -35.36 29.27 -2.85
N GLU A 76 -35.10 29.31 -1.53
CA GLU A 76 -33.86 29.83 -0.95
C GLU A 76 -32.67 28.88 -1.10
N GLN A 77 -32.92 27.63 -1.49
CA GLN A 77 -31.90 26.61 -1.64
C GLN A 77 -31.58 26.38 -3.13
N SER A 78 -30.32 26.15 -3.44
CA SER A 78 -29.88 25.70 -4.75
C SER A 78 -29.37 24.26 -4.64
N LEU A 79 -29.89 23.39 -5.50
CA LEU A 79 -29.34 22.05 -5.72
C LEU A 79 -28.44 22.09 -6.96
N CYS A 80 -27.14 21.97 -6.75
CA CYS A 80 -26.16 21.99 -7.82
C CYS A 80 -25.55 20.60 -8.02
N HIS A 81 -25.32 20.24 -9.27
CA HIS A 81 -24.58 19.04 -9.61
C HIS A 81 -23.51 19.29 -10.68
N ARG A 82 -22.47 18.45 -10.65
CA ARG A 82 -21.36 18.50 -11.61
C ARG A 82 -20.84 17.09 -11.89
N GLU A 83 -20.55 16.81 -13.15
CA GLU A 83 -19.99 15.52 -13.57
C GLU A 83 -18.46 15.55 -13.50
N TYR A 84 -17.90 14.45 -13.05
CA TYR A 84 -16.46 14.21 -12.94
C TYR A 84 -16.08 12.93 -13.66
N GLU A 85 -14.83 12.89 -14.13
CA GLU A 85 -14.17 11.69 -14.65
C GLU A 85 -12.85 11.46 -13.93
N CYS A 86 -12.47 10.20 -13.72
CA CYS A 86 -11.14 9.86 -13.21
C CYS A 86 -10.12 9.92 -14.35
N VAL A 87 -9.20 10.89 -14.28
CA VAL A 87 -8.11 11.09 -15.26
C VAL A 87 -6.74 10.86 -14.64
N LEU A 88 -5.76 10.48 -15.46
CA LEU A 88 -4.39 10.29 -15.00
C LEU A 88 -3.81 11.63 -14.50
N SER A 89 -3.17 11.62 -13.33
CA SER A 89 -2.45 12.78 -12.82
C SER A 89 -1.25 13.14 -13.70
N ASN A 90 -0.96 14.44 -13.83
CA ASN A 90 0.19 14.96 -14.57
C ASN A 90 0.88 16.09 -13.78
N LYS A 91 1.97 16.65 -14.31
CA LYS A 91 2.74 17.70 -13.62
C LYS A 91 1.89 18.93 -13.26
N ASN A 92 0.94 19.31 -14.12
CA ASN A 92 0.07 20.48 -13.95
C ASN A 92 -1.23 20.15 -13.19
N PHE A 93 -1.65 18.89 -13.21
CA PHE A 93 -2.87 18.38 -12.61
C PHE A 93 -2.51 17.20 -11.69
N ASN A 94 -2.03 17.54 -10.49
CA ASN A 94 -1.75 16.58 -9.43
C ASN A 94 -2.48 16.98 -8.16
N ARG A 95 -2.64 15.99 -7.26
CA ARG A 95 -3.43 16.11 -6.04
C ARG A 95 -3.00 17.30 -5.18
N LYS A 96 -1.69 17.48 -5.00
CA LYS A 96 -1.13 18.55 -4.16
C LYS A 96 -1.41 19.93 -4.75
N VAL A 97 -1.26 20.10 -6.06
CA VAL A 97 -1.55 21.37 -6.76
C VAL A 97 -3.03 21.70 -6.66
N GLU A 98 -3.92 20.77 -6.99
CA GLU A 98 -5.37 21.03 -6.97
C GLU A 98 -5.91 21.29 -5.55
N ILE A 99 -5.47 20.52 -4.55
CA ILE A 99 -5.82 20.77 -3.14
C ILE A 99 -5.40 22.17 -2.73
N ASN A 100 -4.19 22.61 -3.09
CA ASN A 100 -3.70 23.94 -2.75
C ASN A 100 -4.45 25.05 -3.50
N ARG A 101 -4.79 24.83 -4.78
CA ARG A 101 -5.59 25.76 -5.59
C ARG A 101 -6.97 25.96 -4.95
N LEU A 102 -7.65 24.87 -4.61
CA LEU A 102 -8.98 24.89 -3.99
C LEU A 102 -8.93 25.45 -2.56
N ALA A 103 -7.90 25.12 -1.76
CA ALA A 103 -7.71 25.70 -0.43
C ALA A 103 -7.50 27.22 -0.48
N LYS A 104 -6.75 27.73 -1.46
CA LYS A 104 -6.60 29.18 -1.69
C LYS A 104 -7.92 29.83 -2.09
N GLN A 105 -8.73 29.17 -2.93
CA GLN A 105 -10.07 29.66 -3.30
C GLN A 105 -11.01 29.70 -2.08
N LEU A 106 -11.04 28.63 -1.28
CA LEU A 106 -11.81 28.58 -0.04
C LEU A 106 -11.42 29.67 0.95
N LYS A 107 -10.13 29.97 1.11
CA LYS A 107 -9.69 31.06 2.00
C LYS A 107 -10.19 32.44 1.56
N LYS A 108 -10.42 32.64 0.26
CA LYS A 108 -10.99 33.91 -0.27
C LYS A 108 -12.50 34.00 -0.11
N MET A 109 -13.16 32.89 0.21
CA MET A 109 -14.61 32.81 0.37
C MET A 109 -14.95 32.67 1.85
N SER A 110 -15.61 33.66 2.45
CA SER A 110 -16.11 33.54 3.82
C SER A 110 -17.46 32.80 3.83
N PRO A 111 -17.63 31.71 4.60
CA PRO A 111 -18.95 31.11 4.76
C PRO A 111 -19.86 32.09 5.52
N LYS A 112 -20.91 32.60 4.88
CA LYS A 112 -21.92 33.47 5.52
C LYS A 112 -22.90 32.68 6.39
N THR A 113 -23.01 31.37 6.20
CA THR A 113 -23.97 30.49 6.86
C THR A 113 -23.33 29.13 7.10
N LYS A 114 -23.63 28.48 8.24
CA LYS A 114 -23.01 27.22 8.67
C LYS A 114 -23.72 25.96 8.13
N VAL A 115 -24.89 26.08 7.53
CA VAL A 115 -25.73 24.93 7.15
C VAL A 115 -25.57 24.60 5.67
N ALA A 116 -24.91 23.48 5.36
CA ALA A 116 -25.08 22.80 4.09
C ALA A 116 -24.73 21.32 4.19
N SER A 117 -25.37 20.52 3.34
CA SER A 117 -25.06 19.12 3.11
C SER A 117 -24.45 18.94 1.72
N ALA A 118 -23.31 18.25 1.65
CA ALA A 118 -22.73 17.79 0.39
C ALA A 118 -22.88 16.27 0.35
N VAL A 119 -23.45 15.75 -0.74
CA VAL A 119 -23.65 14.31 -0.92
C VAL A 119 -22.96 13.89 -2.21
N VAL A 120 -21.96 13.03 -2.08
CA VAL A 120 -21.28 12.44 -3.23
C VAL A 120 -22.10 11.23 -3.69
N LYS A 121 -22.99 11.41 -4.68
CA LYS A 121 -23.69 10.29 -5.31
C LYS A 121 -22.84 9.68 -6.42
N THR A 122 -22.20 8.56 -6.10
CA THR A 122 -21.47 7.80 -7.11
C THR A 122 -22.44 6.89 -7.86
N GLU A 123 -23.14 7.42 -8.87
CA GLU A 123 -23.81 6.56 -9.85
C GLU A 123 -22.77 6.00 -10.80
N ARG A 124 -22.44 4.72 -10.63
CA ARG A 124 -21.47 4.02 -11.46
C ARG A 124 -22.13 3.68 -12.80
N GLN A 125 -22.14 4.63 -13.73
CA GLN A 125 -22.57 4.36 -15.10
C GLN A 125 -21.45 3.59 -15.82
N LEU A 126 -21.46 2.26 -15.71
CA LEU A 126 -20.62 1.39 -16.53
C LEU A 126 -21.15 1.40 -17.97
N LYS A 127 -20.81 2.45 -18.73
CA LYS A 127 -20.88 2.36 -20.19
C LYS A 127 -19.70 1.49 -20.65
N ILE A 128 -19.95 0.20 -20.79
CA ILE A 128 -19.00 -0.73 -21.43
C ILE A 128 -19.10 -0.48 -22.94
N ASP A 129 -18.50 0.61 -23.40
CA ASP A 129 -18.31 0.83 -24.82
C ASP A 129 -17.16 -0.10 -25.27
N ARG A 130 -17.53 -1.27 -25.82
CA ARG A 130 -16.63 -2.20 -26.51
C ARG A 130 -16.14 -1.57 -27.81
N ALA A 131 -15.29 -0.54 -27.73
CA ALA A 131 -14.67 0.08 -28.89
C ALA A 131 -13.20 -0.36 -29.00
N SER A 132 -12.94 -1.24 -29.97
CA SER A 132 -11.59 -1.68 -30.33
C SER A 132 -10.80 -0.49 -30.87
N SER A 133 -9.80 -0.02 -30.13
CA SER A 133 -8.80 0.88 -30.69
C SER A 133 -7.44 0.60 -30.05
N LYS A 134 -6.53 0.08 -30.89
CA LYS A 134 -5.14 -0.18 -30.53
C LYS A 134 -4.42 1.16 -30.32
N PRO A 135 -3.81 1.46 -29.16
CA PRO A 135 -2.98 2.64 -29.03
C PRO A 135 -1.57 2.36 -29.58
N LYS A 136 -1.12 3.22 -30.51
CA LYS A 136 0.29 3.30 -30.92
C LYS A 136 1.11 3.92 -29.79
N LEU A 137 2.12 3.20 -29.29
CA LEU A 137 3.12 3.73 -28.38
C LEU A 137 4.10 4.64 -29.14
N GLN A 138 4.21 5.91 -28.71
CA GLN A 138 5.34 6.77 -29.02
C GLN A 138 6.25 6.85 -27.79
N THR A 139 7.49 6.47 -28.01
CA THR A 139 8.62 6.54 -27.07
C THR A 139 8.98 8.02 -26.84
N VAL A 140 8.96 8.46 -25.58
CA VAL A 140 9.50 9.76 -25.18
C VAL A 140 10.70 9.49 -24.26
N GLU A 141 11.88 9.55 -24.85
CA GLU A 141 13.15 9.66 -24.15
C GLU A 141 13.48 11.14 -23.85
N ASN A 142 14.32 11.31 -22.82
CA ASN A 142 15.09 12.50 -22.44
C ASN A 142 14.43 13.51 -21.48
N SER A 143 14.91 13.51 -20.23
CA SER A 143 15.83 14.55 -19.72
C SER A 143 15.84 14.60 -18.17
N ILE A 144 16.85 13.98 -17.55
CA ILE A 144 17.15 14.14 -16.12
C ILE A 144 18.21 15.23 -15.97
N LYS A 145 17.80 16.44 -15.56
CA LYS A 145 18.71 17.50 -15.12
C LYS A 145 18.97 17.36 -13.61
N LYS A 146 20.26 17.28 -13.25
CA LYS A 146 20.80 17.33 -11.88
C LYS A 146 20.35 18.61 -11.17
N LYS A 147 19.87 18.49 -9.91
CA LYS A 147 19.61 19.62 -9.02
C LYS A 147 20.70 19.72 -7.94
N ALA A 148 21.12 20.95 -7.66
CA ALA A 148 22.13 21.36 -6.70
C ALA A 148 21.67 21.17 -5.23
N PRO A 149 22.61 21.07 -4.27
CA PRO A 149 22.29 20.85 -2.85
C PRO A 149 21.79 22.13 -2.16
N ILE A 150 20.84 21.94 -1.23
CA ILE A 150 20.23 22.99 -0.41
C ILE A 150 21.07 23.18 0.86
N LYS A 151 21.51 24.42 1.12
CA LYS A 151 22.17 24.82 2.38
C LYS A 151 21.15 24.92 3.52
N VAL A 152 21.42 24.22 4.61
CA VAL A 152 20.70 24.32 5.89
C VAL A 152 21.28 25.49 6.68
N VAL A 153 20.42 26.39 7.14
CA VAL A 153 20.77 27.48 8.05
C VAL A 153 20.27 27.11 9.45
N GLU A 154 21.20 26.89 10.37
CA GLU A 154 20.90 26.73 11.79
C GLU A 154 20.66 28.11 12.43
N ARG A 155 19.50 28.27 13.08
CA ARG A 155 19.24 29.40 13.99
C ARG A 155 19.46 28.93 15.42
N LYS A 156 20.47 29.50 16.09
CA LYS A 156 20.60 29.45 17.56
C LYS A 156 19.50 30.29 18.18
N ILE A 157 18.73 29.68 19.08
CA ILE A 157 17.76 30.37 19.94
C ILE A 157 18.39 30.50 21.32
N THR A 158 18.48 31.74 21.82
CA THR A 158 19.00 32.07 23.15
C THR A 158 17.90 31.92 24.21
N PRO A 159 18.16 31.27 25.36
CA PRO A 159 17.16 31.13 26.42
C PRO A 159 17.34 32.20 27.49
N SER A 160 16.39 33.13 27.65
CA SER A 160 16.34 33.91 28.91
C SER A 160 14.96 34.41 29.37
N LYS A 161 13.85 33.99 28.75
CA LYS A 161 12.50 34.41 29.20
C LYS A 161 11.52 33.27 29.51
N SER A 162 11.98 32.02 29.51
CA SER A 162 11.09 30.84 29.65
C SER A 162 10.76 30.46 31.10
N GLN A 163 11.53 30.88 32.10
CA GLN A 163 11.30 30.42 33.49
C GLN A 163 10.17 31.18 34.19
N LYS A 164 9.99 32.46 33.87
CA LYS A 164 8.97 33.29 34.54
C LYS A 164 7.52 32.95 34.16
N TYR A 165 7.31 32.32 33.00
CA TYR A 165 5.98 31.89 32.54
C TYR A 165 5.60 30.48 33.02
N LEU A 166 6.56 29.68 33.52
CA LEU A 166 6.31 28.32 34.00
C LEU A 166 5.79 28.30 35.44
N GLU A 167 6.25 29.22 36.28
CA GLU A 167 5.81 29.34 37.68
C GLU A 167 4.39 29.93 37.78
N GLU A 168 4.04 30.90 36.93
CA GLU A 168 2.70 31.52 36.91
C GLU A 168 1.62 30.56 36.37
N PHE A 169 2.00 29.52 35.61
CA PHE A 169 1.09 28.49 35.07
C PHE A 169 0.88 27.31 36.03
N GLN A 170 1.85 27.04 36.92
CA GLN A 170 1.73 25.98 37.93
C GLN A 170 0.76 26.36 39.05
N GLU A 171 0.71 27.62 39.45
CA GLU A 171 -0.16 28.08 40.54
C GLU A 171 -1.66 28.12 40.15
N PHE A 172 -1.96 28.24 38.85
CA PHE A 172 -3.34 28.20 38.33
C PHE A 172 -3.88 26.78 38.11
N SER A 173 -3.01 25.76 38.05
CA SER A 173 -3.39 24.38 37.73
C SER A 173 -3.85 23.57 38.96
N GLU A 174 -3.55 24.02 40.18
CA GLU A 174 -3.75 23.19 41.39
C GLU A 174 -5.14 23.34 42.03
N LYS A 175 -5.99 24.28 41.60
CA LYS A 175 -7.22 24.59 42.34
C LYS A 175 -8.59 24.36 41.68
N GLU A 176 -8.73 24.03 40.39
CA GLU A 176 -10.10 23.91 39.82
C GLU A 176 -10.47 22.72 38.93
N ASP A 177 -9.57 21.84 38.45
CA ASP A 177 -9.95 20.97 37.31
C ASP A 177 -9.74 19.45 37.43
N LEU A 178 -9.79 18.87 38.63
CA LEU A 178 -9.69 17.41 38.77
C LEU A 178 -10.94 16.62 38.30
N LYS A 179 -12.06 17.30 38.00
CA LYS A 179 -13.26 16.64 37.42
C LYS A 179 -13.43 16.85 35.91
N GLN A 180 -12.82 17.87 35.30
CA GLN A 180 -12.88 18.08 33.84
C GLN A 180 -11.77 17.35 33.07
N MET A 181 -10.67 16.94 33.72
CA MET A 181 -9.58 16.24 33.04
C MET A 181 -9.92 14.80 32.57
N ASP A 182 -10.89 14.14 33.20
CA ASP A 182 -11.30 12.78 32.79
C ASP A 182 -12.18 12.80 31.53
N ASP A 183 -13.02 13.83 31.36
CA ASP A 183 -13.81 14.02 30.13
C ASP A 183 -12.94 14.48 28.94
N ILE A 184 -11.89 15.28 29.18
CA ILE A 184 -10.95 15.73 28.13
C ILE A 184 -10.03 14.58 27.65
N LYS A 185 -9.72 13.60 28.52
CA LYS A 185 -8.95 12.41 28.11
C LYS A 185 -9.72 11.52 27.14
N ALA A 186 -11.05 11.51 27.18
CA ALA A 186 -11.86 10.72 26.27
C ALA A 186 -11.84 11.25 24.81
N GLU A 187 -11.61 12.55 24.60
CA GLU A 187 -11.62 13.19 23.26
C GLU A 187 -10.22 13.56 22.72
N SER A 188 -9.15 13.38 23.50
CA SER A 188 -7.81 13.74 23.04
C SER A 188 -7.37 12.86 21.85
N ARG A 189 -7.23 13.47 20.67
CA ARG A 189 -6.78 12.80 19.43
C ARG A 189 -5.31 12.38 19.44
N TYR A 190 -4.58 12.62 20.52
CA TYR A 190 -3.14 12.39 20.60
C TYR A 190 -2.79 11.62 21.87
N VAL A 191 -1.94 10.62 21.74
CA VAL A 191 -1.38 9.83 22.83
C VAL A 191 0.07 10.24 23.04
N LEU A 192 0.44 10.41 24.31
CA LEU A 192 1.80 10.74 24.72
C LEU A 192 2.56 9.43 24.96
N GLU A 193 3.49 9.08 24.07
CA GLU A 193 4.31 7.87 24.20
C GLU A 193 5.61 8.22 24.94
N GLN A 194 5.80 7.66 26.14
CA GLN A 194 6.99 7.90 26.95
C GLN A 194 8.02 6.79 26.68
N ASN A 195 9.06 7.11 25.92
CA ASN A 195 10.17 6.19 25.71
C ASN A 195 11.35 6.60 26.59
N LYS A 196 11.79 5.67 27.45
CA LYS A 196 13.07 5.83 28.15
C LYS A 196 14.19 5.60 27.15
N SER A 197 15.11 6.55 27.05
CA SER A 197 16.34 6.39 26.28
C SER A 197 17.14 5.19 26.83
N LEU A 198 17.98 4.58 25.99
CA LEU A 198 18.83 3.45 26.34
C LEU A 198 19.71 3.74 27.58
N ASP A 199 20.06 5.00 27.81
CA ASP A 199 20.87 5.43 28.96
C ASP A 199 20.05 5.55 30.27
N GLY A 200 18.74 5.32 30.23
CA GLY A 200 17.82 5.39 31.38
C GLY A 200 17.59 6.79 31.95
N ARG A 201 18.40 7.78 31.59
CA ARG A 201 18.39 9.15 32.17
C ARG A 201 17.47 10.14 31.47
N THR A 202 17.12 9.89 30.21
CA THR A 202 16.27 10.78 29.41
C THR A 202 14.97 10.10 29.03
N THR A 203 13.85 10.70 29.41
CA THR A 203 12.52 10.32 28.94
C THR A 203 12.16 11.21 27.76
N VAL A 204 12.03 10.61 26.57
CA VAL A 204 11.57 11.31 25.38
C VAL A 204 10.07 11.09 25.25
N PHE A 205 9.31 12.18 25.25
CA PHE A 205 7.87 12.16 25.02
C PHE A 205 7.59 12.37 23.53
N LYS A 206 6.97 11.39 22.89
CA LYS A 206 6.57 11.49 21.48
C LYS A 206 5.05 11.57 21.42
N ILE A 207 4.55 12.71 20.98
CA ILE A 207 3.12 12.92 20.74
C ILE A 207 2.77 12.28 19.40
N ARG A 208 1.88 11.28 19.41
CA ARG A 208 1.34 10.68 18.18
C ARG A 208 -0.18 10.78 18.15
N PRO A 209 -0.81 10.97 16.98
CA PRO A 209 -2.24 10.81 16.84
C PRO A 209 -2.69 9.42 17.32
N LYS A 210 -3.77 9.33 18.08
CA LYS A 210 -4.35 8.08 18.60
C LYS A 210 -4.75 7.14 17.46
N GLU A 211 -5.32 7.71 16.40
CA GLU A 211 -5.63 7.01 15.14
C GLU A 211 -4.41 6.33 14.52
N GLU A 212 -3.20 6.87 14.73
CA GLU A 212 -1.96 6.30 14.20
C GLU A 212 -1.46 5.12 15.03
N LEU A 213 -1.82 5.05 16.33
CA LEU A 213 -1.51 3.95 17.23
C LEU A 213 -2.48 2.78 17.07
N GLU A 214 -3.78 3.06 16.91
CA GLU A 214 -4.79 2.03 16.66
C GLU A 214 -4.53 1.31 15.32
N VAL A 215 -4.14 2.05 14.28
CA VAL A 215 -3.71 1.47 13.00
C VAL A 215 -2.42 0.63 13.14
N LEU A 216 -1.52 0.98 14.06
CA LEU A 216 -0.29 0.22 14.29
C LEU A 216 -0.56 -1.12 14.98
N ASP A 217 -1.45 -1.15 15.98
CA ASP A 217 -1.80 -2.39 16.68
C ASP A 217 -2.68 -3.31 15.83
N GLU A 218 -3.60 -2.77 15.04
CA GLU A 218 -4.41 -3.55 14.09
C GLU A 218 -3.53 -4.14 12.97
N TYR A 219 -2.47 -3.45 12.56
CA TYR A 219 -1.48 -4.00 11.62
C TYR A 219 -0.55 -5.05 12.25
N ARG A 220 -0.29 -4.96 13.57
CA ARG A 220 0.57 -5.90 14.30
C ARG A 220 -0.12 -7.25 14.59
N GLN A 221 -1.44 -7.26 14.73
CA GLN A 221 -2.24 -8.49 14.81
C GLN A 221 -3.04 -8.73 13.53
N SER A 222 -2.34 -8.73 12.39
CA SER A 222 -2.99 -8.89 11.10
C SER A 222 -2.94 -10.33 10.61
N PHE A 223 -4.13 -10.84 10.26
CA PHE A 223 -4.24 -11.94 9.30
C PHE A 223 -4.10 -11.34 7.90
N LEU A 224 -3.12 -11.82 7.14
CA LEU A 224 -2.82 -11.42 5.77
C LEU A 224 -3.16 -12.59 4.83
N PRO A 225 -4.44 -12.77 4.47
CA PRO A 225 -4.87 -13.88 3.62
C PRO A 225 -4.42 -13.69 2.17
N LEU A 226 -4.17 -12.46 1.71
CA LEU A 226 -3.88 -12.15 0.31
C LEU A 226 -2.37 -11.95 0.11
N SER A 227 -1.57 -12.96 0.43
CA SER A 227 -0.14 -12.96 0.18
C SER A 227 0.21 -14.07 -0.80
N PHE A 228 0.95 -13.73 -1.84
CA PHE A 228 1.33 -14.64 -2.91
C PHE A 228 2.83 -14.50 -3.18
N THR A 229 3.44 -15.59 -3.63
CA THR A 229 4.84 -15.62 -4.06
C THR A 229 4.93 -16.24 -5.45
N GLY A 230 5.73 -15.61 -6.31
CA GLY A 230 6.10 -16.17 -7.60
C GLY A 230 7.61 -16.21 -7.72
N ALA A 231 8.15 -17.29 -8.29
CA ALA A 231 9.58 -17.42 -8.57
C ALA A 231 9.81 -18.06 -9.93
N ILE A 232 10.92 -17.71 -10.56
CA ILE A 232 11.41 -18.37 -11.77
C ILE A 232 12.89 -18.65 -11.50
N ALA A 233 13.28 -19.92 -11.56
CA ALA A 233 14.68 -20.31 -11.46
C ALA A 233 15.10 -21.06 -12.72
N LYS A 234 16.37 -20.89 -13.09
CA LYS A 234 17.00 -21.65 -14.15
C LYS A 234 18.40 -22.02 -13.72
N VAL A 235 18.68 -23.31 -13.66
CA VAL A 235 20.00 -23.87 -13.40
C VAL A 235 20.49 -24.53 -14.68
N THR A 236 21.75 -24.33 -15.01
CA THR A 236 22.41 -24.96 -16.16
C THR A 236 23.77 -25.44 -15.69
N ASP A 237 24.09 -26.70 -15.97
CA ASP A 237 25.37 -27.28 -15.60
C ASP A 237 26.37 -27.28 -16.78
N LYS A 238 27.55 -27.86 -16.55
CA LYS A 238 28.63 -27.96 -17.55
C LYS A 238 28.30 -28.95 -18.67
N GLU A 239 27.38 -29.87 -18.43
CA GLU A 239 26.96 -30.92 -19.37
C GLU A 239 25.75 -30.46 -20.22
N ALA A 240 25.43 -29.17 -20.17
CA ALA A 240 24.28 -28.56 -20.82
C ALA A 240 22.93 -29.10 -20.36
N ASN A 241 22.88 -29.77 -19.20
CA ASN A 241 21.63 -30.08 -18.54
C ASN A 241 21.02 -28.78 -18.04
N THR A 242 19.71 -28.63 -18.24
CA THR A 242 18.99 -27.42 -17.83
C THR A 242 17.79 -27.78 -16.98
N LEU A 243 17.71 -27.18 -15.80
CA LEU A 243 16.53 -27.23 -14.95
C LEU A 243 15.91 -25.84 -14.92
N SER A 244 14.66 -25.73 -15.34
CA SER A 244 13.89 -24.49 -15.23
C SER A 244 12.68 -24.74 -14.34
N THR A 245 12.48 -23.89 -13.33
CA THR A 245 11.32 -23.95 -12.46
C THR A 245 10.52 -22.66 -12.55
N THR A 246 9.20 -22.78 -12.55
CA THR A 246 8.27 -21.65 -12.41
C THR A 246 7.33 -21.94 -11.25
N ASP A 247 7.36 -21.09 -10.23
CA ASP A 247 6.69 -21.30 -8.97
C ASP A 247 5.57 -20.26 -8.81
N ILE A 248 4.40 -20.71 -8.37
CA ILE A 248 3.32 -19.83 -7.91
C ILE A 248 2.77 -20.44 -6.63
N ALA A 249 2.71 -19.65 -5.56
CA ALA A 249 2.17 -20.09 -4.28
C ALA A 249 1.33 -19.01 -3.60
N TRP A 250 0.30 -19.48 -2.90
CA TRP A 250 -0.43 -18.74 -1.89
C TRP A 250 0.29 -18.89 -0.54
N THR A 251 0.60 -17.77 0.12
CA THR A 251 1.39 -17.76 1.36
C THR A 251 0.71 -16.95 2.47
N PRO A 252 -0.48 -17.36 2.96
CA PRO A 252 -1.19 -16.59 3.97
C PRO A 252 -0.35 -16.45 5.23
N ARG A 253 -0.39 -15.29 5.89
CA ARG A 253 0.34 -15.04 7.13
C ARG A 253 -0.61 -14.65 8.24
N TYR A 254 -0.33 -15.07 9.46
CA TYR A 254 -1.09 -14.69 10.63
C TYR A 254 -0.13 -14.35 11.77
N ARG A 255 -0.09 -13.08 12.16
CA ARG A 255 0.72 -12.62 13.29
C ARG A 255 -0.16 -12.54 14.54
N PHE A 256 0.05 -13.45 15.49
CA PHE A 256 -0.78 -13.56 16.69
C PHE A 256 -0.13 -12.93 17.93
N LYS A 257 1.18 -12.65 17.90
CA LYS A 257 1.89 -11.86 18.93
C LYS A 257 2.90 -10.93 18.27
N ASN A 258 3.39 -9.93 19.02
CA ASN A 258 4.42 -9.00 18.54
C ASN A 258 5.68 -9.74 18.02
N SER A 259 6.05 -10.85 18.65
CA SER A 259 7.23 -11.63 18.26
C SER A 259 6.92 -12.92 17.51
N TRP A 260 5.65 -13.30 17.34
CA TRP A 260 5.30 -14.61 16.76
C TRP A 260 4.22 -14.50 15.69
N GLY A 261 4.43 -15.23 14.62
CA GLY A 261 3.45 -15.44 13.56
C GLY A 261 3.52 -16.86 13.00
N MET A 262 2.61 -17.14 12.09
CA MET A 262 2.61 -18.33 11.26
C MET A 262 2.45 -17.94 9.81
N ARG A 263 3.04 -18.74 8.92
CA ARG A 263 2.94 -18.59 7.47
C ARG A 263 2.56 -19.92 6.86
N GLY A 264 1.45 -19.94 6.12
CA GLY A 264 1.11 -21.05 5.24
C GLY A 264 1.87 -20.92 3.91
N HIS A 265 2.01 -22.04 3.22
CA HIS A 265 2.49 -22.12 1.85
C HIS A 265 1.67 -23.19 1.14
N ALA A 266 1.02 -22.82 0.04
CA ALA A 266 0.27 -23.73 -0.81
C ALA A 266 0.53 -23.31 -2.26
N GLY A 267 1.27 -24.10 -3.01
CA GLY A 267 1.77 -23.71 -4.32
C GLY A 267 2.01 -24.86 -5.27
N GLY A 268 2.40 -24.48 -6.49
CA GLY A 268 2.83 -25.39 -7.54
C GLY A 268 4.12 -24.92 -8.19
N HIS A 269 5.01 -25.86 -8.48
CA HIS A 269 6.24 -25.68 -9.24
C HIS A 269 6.12 -26.41 -10.58
N PHE A 270 6.19 -25.67 -11.68
CA PHE A 270 6.33 -26.25 -13.00
C PHE A 270 7.81 -26.47 -13.27
N VAL A 271 8.23 -27.73 -13.20
CA VAL A 271 9.63 -28.12 -13.39
C VAL A 271 9.79 -28.61 -14.83
N LYS A 272 10.77 -28.04 -15.53
CA LYS A 272 11.25 -28.49 -16.83
C LYS A 272 12.70 -28.88 -16.69
N ALA A 273 12.97 -30.18 -16.72
CA ALA A 273 14.32 -30.73 -16.70
C ALA A 273 14.70 -31.19 -18.12
N ASN A 274 15.93 -30.92 -18.52
CA ASN A 274 16.53 -31.46 -19.73
C ASN A 274 17.84 -32.11 -19.30
N ILE A 275 17.85 -33.45 -19.23
CA ILE A 275 18.97 -34.25 -18.75
C ILE A 275 19.32 -35.23 -19.87
N ASP A 276 20.58 -35.22 -20.33
CA ASP A 276 21.13 -36.18 -21.29
C ASP A 276 20.23 -36.45 -22.51
N THR A 277 19.67 -35.39 -23.11
CA THR A 277 18.73 -35.37 -24.26
C THR A 277 17.26 -35.68 -23.98
N THR A 278 16.90 -36.08 -22.76
CA THR A 278 15.50 -36.28 -22.37
C THR A 278 14.95 -35.02 -21.70
N ALA A 279 13.91 -34.46 -22.31
CA ALA A 279 13.17 -33.35 -21.73
C ALA A 279 11.95 -33.87 -20.97
N GLU A 280 11.93 -33.66 -19.66
CA GLU A 280 10.79 -33.96 -18.81
C GLU A 280 10.16 -32.65 -18.32
N THR A 281 8.83 -32.64 -18.22
CA THR A 281 8.09 -31.55 -17.59
C THR A 281 7.07 -32.14 -16.64
N PHE A 282 7.13 -31.72 -15.38
CA PHE A 282 6.23 -32.21 -14.35
C PHE A 282 5.83 -31.09 -13.38
N LEU A 283 4.71 -31.31 -12.69
CA LEU A 283 4.16 -30.39 -11.70
C LEU A 283 4.48 -30.92 -10.31
N VAL A 284 5.10 -30.10 -9.47
CA VAL A 284 5.24 -30.36 -8.04
C VAL A 284 4.20 -29.53 -7.29
N LEU A 285 3.39 -30.15 -6.44
CA LEU A 285 2.50 -29.45 -5.52
C LEU A 285 3.18 -29.36 -4.15
N ASP A 286 3.21 -28.18 -3.54
CA ASP A 286 3.88 -27.92 -2.26
C ASP A 286 2.89 -27.35 -1.23
N PHE A 287 2.84 -27.99 -0.06
CA PHE A 287 2.08 -27.54 1.09
C PHE A 287 2.99 -27.50 2.31
N ALA A 288 3.15 -26.33 2.93
CA ALA A 288 3.99 -26.19 4.12
C ALA A 288 3.42 -25.19 5.12
N ALA A 289 3.81 -25.35 6.37
CA ALA A 289 3.50 -24.43 7.47
C ALA A 289 4.79 -24.02 8.18
N TYR A 290 4.94 -22.72 8.39
CA TYR A 290 6.12 -22.10 9.00
C TYR A 290 5.71 -21.33 10.25
N ALA A 291 6.47 -21.48 11.32
CA ALA A 291 6.46 -20.58 12.45
C ALA A 291 7.42 -19.42 12.17
N GLU A 292 6.98 -18.19 12.42
CA GLU A 292 7.77 -16.98 12.22
C GLU A 292 8.06 -16.33 13.58
N TYR A 293 9.33 -16.06 13.87
CA TYR A 293 9.78 -15.34 15.06
C TYR A 293 10.39 -13.99 14.66
N PHE A 294 9.82 -12.90 15.17
CA PHE A 294 10.22 -11.54 14.85
C PHE A 294 11.22 -11.01 15.89
N VAL A 295 12.40 -10.63 15.42
CA VAL A 295 13.45 -9.96 16.20
C VAL A 295 13.32 -8.46 15.99
N GLY A 296 12.62 -7.80 16.94
CA GLY A 296 12.26 -6.39 16.82
C GLY A 296 11.08 -6.16 15.87
N GLU A 297 11.07 -5.03 15.16
CA GLU A 297 9.96 -4.66 14.28
C GLU A 297 10.11 -5.16 12.84
N SER A 298 11.34 -5.44 12.39
CA SER A 298 11.65 -5.66 10.97
C SER A 298 12.27 -7.01 10.67
N PHE A 299 13.16 -7.52 11.53
CA PHE A 299 13.82 -8.81 11.25
C PHE A 299 12.92 -9.95 11.70
N TYR A 300 12.93 -11.04 10.93
CA TYR A 300 12.29 -12.28 11.33
C TYR A 300 13.11 -13.49 10.89
N VAL A 301 12.97 -14.57 11.64
CA VAL A 301 13.41 -15.92 11.26
C VAL A 301 12.17 -16.81 11.16
N ASP A 302 12.18 -17.76 10.26
CA ASP A 302 11.10 -18.72 10.11
C ASP A 302 11.59 -20.15 9.98
N GLY A 303 10.78 -21.10 10.44
CA GLY A 303 11.09 -22.52 10.41
C GLY A 303 9.81 -23.33 10.25
N GLY A 304 9.82 -24.33 9.38
CA GLY A 304 8.60 -25.03 8.99
C GLY A 304 8.80 -26.42 8.44
N LEU A 305 7.68 -27.12 8.34
CA LEU A 305 7.57 -28.45 7.75
C LEU A 305 6.49 -28.44 6.68
N GLY A 306 6.63 -29.31 5.70
CA GLY A 306 5.70 -29.43 4.60
C GLY A 306 5.75 -30.78 3.91
N ILE A 307 4.99 -30.87 2.83
CA ILE A 307 4.87 -32.03 1.96
C ILE A 307 4.87 -31.53 0.52
N GLN A 308 5.71 -32.15 -0.31
CA GLN A 308 5.71 -31.97 -1.74
C GLN A 308 5.23 -33.23 -2.45
N LYS A 309 4.32 -33.09 -3.42
CA LYS A 309 3.87 -34.18 -4.29
C LYS A 309 4.37 -33.93 -5.70
N TRP A 310 5.21 -34.84 -6.20
CA TRP A 310 5.82 -34.75 -7.52
C TRP A 310 4.98 -35.56 -8.51
N ASN A 311 4.33 -34.89 -9.47
CA ASN A 311 3.54 -35.55 -10.50
C ASN A 311 4.41 -35.90 -11.72
N SER A 312 5.44 -36.74 -11.51
CA SER A 312 6.29 -37.33 -12.54
C SER A 312 6.12 -38.85 -12.58
N SER A 313 6.69 -39.52 -13.60
CA SER A 313 6.65 -40.98 -13.71
C SER A 313 7.40 -41.70 -12.58
N THR A 314 8.43 -41.05 -12.05
CA THR A 314 9.26 -41.48 -10.91
C THR A 314 8.86 -40.79 -9.59
N GLY A 315 7.80 -39.97 -9.62
CA GLY A 315 7.45 -39.05 -8.55
C GLY A 315 6.81 -39.71 -7.33
N GLY A 316 6.93 -39.04 -6.20
CA GLY A 316 6.36 -39.47 -4.92
C GLY A 316 5.86 -38.29 -4.08
N ALA A 317 5.46 -38.60 -2.85
CA ALA A 317 5.19 -37.60 -1.83
C ALA A 317 6.38 -37.55 -0.85
N PHE A 318 6.97 -36.38 -0.68
CA PHE A 318 8.16 -36.18 0.13
C PHE A 318 7.87 -35.16 1.22
N SER A 319 8.39 -35.41 2.42
CA SER A 319 8.39 -34.38 3.46
C SER A 319 9.39 -33.29 3.13
N THR A 320 9.07 -32.06 3.51
CA THR A 320 9.97 -30.91 3.38
C THR A 320 10.19 -30.27 4.72
N MET A 321 11.39 -29.75 4.92
CA MET A 321 11.75 -28.94 6.08
C MET A 321 12.42 -27.67 5.56
N GLY A 322 12.03 -26.52 6.10
CA GLY A 322 12.54 -25.24 5.65
C GLY A 322 12.90 -24.31 6.81
N PHE A 323 13.92 -23.50 6.58
CA PHE A 323 14.36 -22.43 7.47
C PHE A 323 14.59 -21.16 6.67
N GLY A 324 14.21 -20.01 7.23
CA GLY A 324 14.28 -18.73 6.56
C GLY A 324 14.69 -17.61 7.48
N LEU A 325 15.20 -16.55 6.86
CA LEU A 325 15.42 -15.25 7.49
C LEU A 325 14.91 -14.17 6.55
N GLY A 326 14.38 -13.10 7.12
CA GLY A 326 13.90 -11.98 6.32
C GLY A 326 13.91 -10.66 7.06
N TYR A 327 13.77 -9.61 6.25
CA TYR A 327 13.64 -8.24 6.69
C TYR A 327 12.36 -7.67 6.11
N GLN A 328 11.42 -7.30 6.98
CA GLN A 328 10.17 -6.65 6.63
C GLN A 328 10.34 -5.12 6.71
N PHE A 329 10.12 -4.45 5.60
CA PHE A 329 10.12 -2.99 5.54
C PHE A 329 8.87 -2.44 6.22
N ASP A 330 9.05 -1.32 6.92
CA ASP A 330 7.93 -0.48 7.31
C ASP A 330 7.22 0.02 6.05
N TYR A 331 5.95 -0.37 5.88
CA TYR A 331 5.10 -0.02 4.74
C TYR A 331 5.08 1.49 4.45
N ARG A 332 5.31 2.32 5.48
CA ARG A 332 5.40 3.78 5.35
C ARG A 332 6.61 4.25 4.54
N LYS A 333 7.73 3.52 4.61
CA LYS A 333 9.00 3.87 3.98
C LYS A 333 9.07 3.39 2.55
N VAL A 334 8.59 2.17 2.30
CA VAL A 334 8.69 1.53 0.99
C VAL A 334 7.32 0.95 0.64
N LYS A 335 6.48 1.78 0.00
CA LYS A 335 5.06 1.46 -0.27
C LYS A 335 4.81 0.24 -1.18
N ILE A 336 5.86 -0.26 -1.82
CA ILE A 336 5.76 -1.31 -2.86
C ILE A 336 6.52 -2.56 -2.42
N VAL A 337 7.73 -2.40 -1.86
CA VAL A 337 8.54 -3.53 -1.40
C VAL A 337 8.29 -3.74 0.08
N ASP A 338 7.76 -4.90 0.45
CA ASP A 338 7.39 -5.21 1.83
C ASP A 338 8.44 -6.05 2.56
N ARG A 339 9.20 -6.91 1.86
CA ARG A 339 10.24 -7.73 2.49
C ARG A 339 11.37 -8.15 1.56
N LEU A 340 12.52 -8.45 2.16
CA LEU A 340 13.58 -9.28 1.60
C LEU A 340 13.63 -10.58 2.40
N PHE A 341 13.89 -11.71 1.75
CA PHE A 341 14.03 -12.98 2.45
C PHE A 341 15.04 -13.89 1.79
N VAL A 342 15.62 -14.77 2.59
CA VAL A 342 16.43 -15.91 2.18
C VAL A 342 15.85 -17.14 2.88
N SER A 343 15.59 -18.20 2.13
CA SER A 343 15.05 -19.46 2.67
C SER A 343 15.81 -20.66 2.13
N TYR A 344 16.10 -21.60 3.00
CA TYR A 344 16.66 -22.90 2.70
C TYR A 344 15.58 -23.96 2.92
N THR A 345 15.36 -24.82 1.92
CA THR A 345 14.41 -25.93 1.99
C THR A 345 15.14 -27.23 1.67
N SER A 346 14.89 -28.28 2.45
CA SER A 346 15.36 -29.63 2.21
C SER A 346 14.18 -30.56 1.97
N VAL A 347 14.27 -31.39 0.95
CA VAL A 347 13.29 -32.43 0.61
C VAL A 347 13.82 -33.77 1.09
N GLY A 348 12.99 -34.53 1.81
CA GLY A 348 13.31 -35.85 2.33
C GLY A 348 13.19 -36.96 1.29
N ASN A 349 13.80 -36.79 0.11
CA ASN A 349 13.90 -37.82 -0.92
C ASN A 349 15.26 -38.53 -0.86
N GLU A 350 15.43 -39.59 -1.65
CA GLU A 350 16.68 -40.37 -1.71
C GLU A 350 17.89 -39.51 -2.11
N ASP A 351 17.67 -38.54 -3.00
CA ASP A 351 18.71 -37.64 -3.51
C ASP A 351 19.04 -36.45 -2.59
N LYS A 352 18.30 -36.29 -1.48
CA LYS A 352 18.44 -35.17 -0.53
C LYS A 352 18.46 -33.80 -1.22
N ASN A 353 17.44 -33.51 -2.00
CA ASN A 353 17.35 -32.25 -2.73
C ASN A 353 17.26 -31.06 -1.75
N THR A 354 18.16 -30.09 -1.94
CA THR A 354 18.20 -28.85 -1.15
C THR A 354 18.04 -27.64 -2.06
N GLU A 355 17.27 -26.65 -1.62
CA GLU A 355 16.99 -25.44 -2.38
C GLU A 355 17.25 -24.20 -1.53
N LEU A 356 18.05 -23.27 -2.06
CA LEU A 356 18.28 -21.95 -1.47
C LEU A 356 17.58 -20.89 -2.33
N LYS A 357 16.61 -20.19 -1.75
CA LYS A 357 15.89 -19.07 -2.40
C LYS A 357 16.29 -17.76 -1.75
N ALA A 358 16.47 -16.73 -2.57
CA ALA A 358 16.49 -15.34 -2.14
C ALA A 358 15.42 -14.59 -2.91
N GLY A 359 14.68 -13.70 -2.24
CA GLY A 359 13.52 -13.07 -2.86
C GLY A 359 13.16 -11.71 -2.27
N ILE A 360 12.33 -10.99 -3.03
CA ILE A 360 11.75 -9.70 -2.67
C ILE A 360 10.23 -9.87 -2.67
N GLY A 361 9.58 -9.47 -1.58
CA GLY A 361 8.12 -9.39 -1.54
C GLY A 361 7.63 -8.01 -1.95
N LEU A 362 6.45 -7.98 -2.56
CA LEU A 362 5.76 -6.75 -2.92
C LEU A 362 4.38 -6.71 -2.25
N SER A 363 3.99 -5.54 -1.75
CA SER A 363 2.64 -5.28 -1.21
C SER A 363 1.99 -4.13 -1.99
N PHE A 364 0.67 -4.20 -2.21
CA PHE A 364 -0.09 -3.24 -3.01
C PHE A 364 -1.46 -2.93 -2.42
#